data_AF-A0A7T5UVF2-F1
#
_entry.id   AF-A0A7T5UVF2-F1
#
_cell.length_a   1.000
_cell.length_b   1.000
_cell.length_c   1.000
_cell.angle_alpha   90.00
_cell.angle_beta   90.00
_cell.angle_gamma   90.00
#
_symmetry.space_group_name_H-M   'P 1'
#
loop_
_entity.id
_entity.type
_entity.pdbx_description
1 polymer ?
#
loop_
_entity_poly.entity_id
_entity_poly.type
_entity_poly.pdbx_seq_one_letter_code
_entity_poly.pdbx_strand_id
1 'polypeptide(L)'
;MARLPQPGADEGLWGEILNDYLVVSHNSDGTVKNDAITSSAIQDASIAGTKLQDGAITIDKLADGTGTNGQILTRDSLSSGGFKWDDVPSAALATASTPGTVQLAGDLGGTATAPTVPGLATKADLNGSGYVPLAQLGSGTPSADTFLSGDNSWTLSPVATVAVATGSEARPNAQMVFWIGGTIEPTNMDNGDVWMMEA
;
A
#
# COMPACT_ATOMS: atom_id res chain seq x y z
N MET A 1 -8.75 17.95 69.45
CA MET A 1 -9.16 17.03 68.36
C MET A 1 -10.67 16.94 68.41
N ALA A 2 -11.33 17.07 67.26
CA ALA A 2 -12.76 16.80 67.13
C ALA A 2 -13.07 15.37 67.60
N ARG A 3 -14.03 15.21 68.51
CA ARG A 3 -14.47 13.91 69.03
C ARG A 3 -15.96 13.93 69.31
N LEU A 4 -16.58 12.76 69.40
CA LEU A 4 -17.95 12.67 69.89
C LEU A 4 -18.00 13.01 71.40
N PRO A 5 -19.07 13.68 71.87
CA PRO A 5 -19.32 13.86 73.30
C PRO A 5 -19.43 12.52 74.04
N GLN A 6 -19.00 12.49 75.31
CA GLN A 6 -19.00 11.32 76.18
C GLN A 6 -20.09 11.43 77.27
N PRO A 7 -21.04 10.47 77.32
CA PRO A 7 -22.06 10.41 78.37
C PRO A 7 -21.46 10.37 79.78
N GLY A 8 -21.95 11.24 80.67
CA GLY A 8 -21.51 11.34 82.07
C GLY A 8 -20.17 12.06 82.30
N ALA A 9 -19.43 12.42 81.24
CA ALA A 9 -18.16 13.15 81.35
C ALA A 9 -18.26 14.61 80.86
N ASP A 10 -19.06 14.85 79.81
CA ASP A 10 -19.08 16.15 79.11
C ASP A 10 -20.28 17.05 79.45
N GLU A 11 -20.90 16.89 80.63
CA GLU A 11 -22.10 17.66 81.01
C GLU A 11 -21.92 19.18 80.79
N GLY A 12 -22.88 19.79 80.08
CA GLY A 12 -22.85 21.22 79.73
C GLY A 12 -22.00 21.60 78.51
N LEU A 13 -21.14 20.71 78.00
CA LEU A 13 -20.22 20.99 76.86
C LEU A 13 -20.58 20.24 75.56
N TRP A 14 -21.66 19.46 75.57
CA TRP A 14 -22.04 18.61 74.44
C TRP A 14 -22.20 19.37 73.12
N GLY A 15 -22.80 20.55 73.18
CA GLY A 15 -23.09 21.35 71.99
C GLY A 15 -21.82 21.81 71.26
N GLU A 16 -20.84 22.33 72.01
CA GLU A 16 -19.57 22.81 71.45
C GLU A 16 -18.74 21.64 70.88
N ILE A 17 -18.59 20.56 71.65
CA ILE A 17 -17.83 19.37 71.23
C ILE A 17 -18.46 18.71 70.00
N LEU A 18 -19.79 18.59 69.96
CA LEU A 18 -20.49 18.03 68.82
C LEU A 18 -20.34 18.91 67.57
N ASN A 19 -20.44 20.23 67.72
CA ASN A 19 -20.27 21.16 66.61
C ASN A 19 -18.86 21.08 66.01
N ASP A 20 -17.82 21.07 66.86
CA ASP A 20 -16.43 20.89 66.42
C ASP A 20 -16.22 19.57 65.66
N TYR A 21 -16.95 18.52 66.01
CA TYR A 21 -16.93 17.23 65.31
C TYR A 21 -17.67 17.28 63.97
N LEU A 22 -18.89 17.83 63.93
CA LEU A 22 -19.71 17.85 62.72
C LEU A 22 -19.11 18.73 61.62
N VAL A 23 -18.51 19.88 61.99
CA VAL A 23 -17.87 20.78 61.02
C VAL A 23 -16.63 20.16 60.36
N VAL A 24 -16.17 18.97 60.76
CA VAL A 24 -15.11 18.26 60.03
C VAL A 24 -15.61 17.82 58.64
N SER A 25 -16.83 17.30 58.55
CA SER A 25 -17.40 16.74 57.30
C SER A 25 -18.60 17.51 56.75
N HIS A 26 -19.20 18.39 57.54
CA HIS A 26 -20.38 19.16 57.14
C HIS A 26 -20.13 20.66 57.10
N ASN A 27 -20.82 21.35 56.20
CA ASN A 27 -20.95 22.79 56.17
C ASN A 27 -21.85 23.26 57.32
N SER A 28 -21.84 24.56 57.62
CA SER A 28 -22.70 25.15 58.65
C SER A 28 -24.20 25.02 58.35
N ASP A 29 -24.57 24.79 57.08
CA ASP A 29 -25.94 24.55 56.65
C ASP A 29 -26.37 23.06 56.75
N GLY A 30 -25.48 22.19 57.24
CA GLY A 30 -25.73 20.76 57.38
C GLY A 30 -25.52 19.93 56.12
N THR A 31 -25.13 20.54 54.99
CA THR A 31 -24.71 19.78 53.80
C THR A 31 -23.33 19.15 54.00
N VAL A 32 -23.05 18.09 53.26
CA VAL A 32 -21.71 17.48 53.25
C VAL A 32 -20.75 18.42 52.53
N LYS A 33 -19.58 18.66 53.10
CA LYS A 33 -18.51 19.44 52.45
C LYS A 33 -18.11 18.79 51.13
N ASN A 34 -17.66 19.60 50.17
CA ASN A 34 -17.01 19.07 48.97
C ASN A 34 -15.86 18.13 49.38
N ASP A 35 -15.67 17.07 48.59
CA ASP A 35 -14.62 16.06 48.75
C ASP A 35 -14.63 15.28 50.06
N ALA A 36 -15.62 15.48 50.94
CA ALA A 36 -15.73 14.72 52.18
C ALA A 36 -16.08 13.24 51.94
N ILE A 37 -16.60 12.90 50.76
CA ILE A 37 -16.84 11.52 50.31
C ILE A 37 -15.74 11.13 49.31
N THR A 38 -14.70 10.48 49.80
CA THR A 38 -13.57 9.98 49.00
C THR A 38 -13.76 8.51 48.61
N SER A 39 -12.87 7.96 47.78
CA SER A 39 -12.92 6.55 47.37
C SER A 39 -12.91 5.56 48.54
N SER A 40 -12.28 5.88 49.67
CA SER A 40 -12.33 5.00 50.85
C SER A 40 -13.70 5.02 51.55
N ALA A 41 -14.46 6.12 51.41
CA ALA A 41 -15.83 6.22 51.88
C ALA A 41 -16.83 5.57 50.90
N ILE A 42 -16.41 5.41 49.64
CA ILE A 42 -17.18 4.76 48.57
C ILE A 42 -16.67 3.32 48.44
N GLN A 43 -17.35 2.39 49.08
CA GLN A 43 -17.03 0.97 48.87
C GLN A 43 -17.10 0.63 47.37
N ASP A 44 -16.26 -0.29 46.92
CA ASP A 44 -16.30 -0.79 45.54
C ASP A 44 -17.73 -1.20 45.18
N ALA A 45 -18.18 -0.77 44.00
CA ALA A 45 -19.54 -0.99 43.49
C ALA A 45 -20.69 -0.40 44.34
N SER A 46 -20.42 0.49 45.31
CA SER A 46 -21.47 1.11 46.13
C SER A 46 -22.28 2.19 45.41
N ILE A 47 -21.74 2.77 44.33
CA ILE A 47 -22.48 3.68 43.45
C ILE A 47 -23.28 2.84 42.46
N ALA A 48 -24.40 2.31 42.95
CA ALA A 48 -25.38 1.61 42.15
C ALA A 48 -26.06 2.56 41.16
N GLY A 49 -26.53 2.04 40.02
CA GLY A 49 -27.19 2.85 38.97
C GLY A 49 -28.37 3.69 39.47
N THR A 50 -29.10 3.27 40.51
CA THR A 50 -30.17 4.06 41.14
C THR A 50 -29.70 5.37 41.77
N LYS A 51 -28.38 5.55 41.94
CA LYS A 51 -27.72 6.77 42.41
C LYS A 51 -27.22 7.66 41.25
N LEU A 52 -27.19 7.16 40.02
CA LEU A 52 -26.81 7.89 38.82
C LEU A 52 -28.08 8.29 38.07
N GLN A 53 -28.42 9.57 38.09
CA GLN A 53 -29.60 10.07 37.38
C GLN A 53 -29.41 9.97 35.85
N ASP A 54 -30.49 9.90 35.10
CA ASP A 54 -30.42 9.89 33.64
C ASP A 54 -29.73 11.16 33.11
N GLY A 55 -28.81 10.98 32.16
CA GLY A 55 -27.98 12.08 31.64
C GLY A 55 -26.93 12.60 32.65
N ALA A 56 -26.87 12.05 33.87
CA ALA A 56 -25.79 12.34 34.80
C ALA A 56 -24.45 11.87 34.24
N ILE A 57 -24.44 10.86 33.36
CA ILE A 57 -23.29 10.44 32.57
C ILE A 57 -23.62 10.77 31.09
N THR A 58 -23.18 11.92 30.59
CA THR A 58 -23.41 12.33 29.20
C THR A 58 -22.52 11.53 28.25
N ILE A 59 -22.73 11.63 26.93
CA ILE A 59 -21.74 11.10 25.98
C ILE A 59 -20.37 11.71 26.29
N ASP A 60 -20.30 12.95 26.77
CA ASP A 60 -19.06 13.57 27.26
C ASP A 60 -18.43 12.85 28.46
N LYS A 61 -19.18 12.00 29.17
CA LYS A 61 -18.78 11.18 30.32
C LYS A 61 -18.70 9.66 29.99
N LEU A 62 -18.91 9.25 28.73
CA LEU A 62 -18.83 7.84 28.25
C LEU A 62 -17.96 7.67 27.00
N ALA A 63 -17.90 8.70 26.15
CA ALA A 63 -16.67 9.00 25.42
C ALA A 63 -15.46 9.06 26.38
N ASP A 64 -15.73 9.28 27.66
CA ASP A 64 -14.83 9.23 28.80
C ASP A 64 -14.52 7.80 29.34
N GLY A 65 -15.13 6.71 28.82
CA GLY A 65 -14.79 5.32 29.21
C GLY A 65 -15.97 4.37 28.99
N THR A 66 -15.84 3.21 28.33
CA THR A 66 -15.04 2.07 28.78
C THR A 66 -14.28 1.42 27.63
N GLY A 67 -13.18 2.06 27.24
CA GLY A 67 -12.10 1.29 26.65
C GLY A 67 -11.73 0.19 27.64
N THR A 68 -11.58 -1.03 27.16
CA THR A 68 -10.76 -1.99 27.88
C THR A 68 -9.31 -1.49 27.88
N ASN A 69 -8.47 -2.07 28.73
CA ASN A 69 -7.06 -1.70 28.75
C ASN A 69 -6.43 -2.00 27.39
N GLY A 70 -6.16 -0.96 26.61
CA GLY A 70 -5.68 -1.08 25.22
C GLY A 70 -6.66 -0.60 24.14
N GLN A 71 -7.79 -0.01 24.50
CA GLN A 71 -8.74 0.59 23.55
C GLN A 71 -8.74 2.12 23.64
N ILE A 72 -9.02 2.77 22.52
CA ILE A 72 -9.08 4.22 22.32
C ILE A 72 -10.49 4.68 21.96
N LEU A 73 -10.97 5.75 22.57
CA LEU A 73 -12.17 6.40 22.07
C LEU A 73 -11.88 7.06 20.71
N THR A 74 -12.46 6.51 19.66
CA THR A 74 -12.32 6.93 18.29
C THR A 74 -13.59 7.61 17.79
N ARG A 75 -13.40 8.68 17.02
CA ARG A 75 -14.51 9.31 16.33
C ARG A 75 -15.16 8.34 15.38
N ASP A 76 -16.46 8.26 15.47
CA ASP A 76 -17.21 7.50 14.52
C ASP A 76 -18.43 8.34 14.15
N SER A 77 -18.41 8.81 12.91
CA SER A 77 -19.55 9.52 12.31
C SER A 77 -20.78 8.63 12.21
N LEU A 78 -20.57 7.31 12.27
CA LEU A 78 -21.63 6.30 12.36
C LEU A 78 -22.04 6.07 13.84
N SER A 79 -21.25 6.55 14.82
CA SER A 79 -21.57 6.47 16.24
C SER A 79 -22.32 7.70 16.74
N SER A 80 -23.37 7.44 17.50
CA SER A 80 -24.14 8.47 18.20
C SER A 80 -23.26 9.15 19.26
N GLY A 81 -23.21 10.49 19.25
CA GLY A 81 -22.24 11.28 20.04
C GLY A 81 -20.93 11.56 19.30
N GLY A 82 -20.70 10.91 18.15
CA GLY A 82 -19.54 11.12 17.30
C GLY A 82 -18.30 10.35 17.73
N PHE A 83 -18.43 9.40 18.66
CA PHE A 83 -17.33 8.67 19.29
C PHE A 83 -17.71 7.22 19.68
N LYS A 84 -16.74 6.30 19.65
CA LYS A 84 -16.81 4.88 20.07
C LYS A 84 -15.48 4.45 20.68
N TRP A 85 -15.41 3.49 21.60
CA TRP A 85 -14.12 2.88 21.97
C TRP A 85 -13.71 1.82 20.91
N ASP A 86 -12.47 1.85 20.47
CA ASP A 86 -11.92 1.03 19.38
C ASP A 86 -10.53 0.51 19.75
N ASP A 87 -10.08 -0.58 19.14
CA ASP A 87 -8.73 -1.09 19.37
C ASP A 87 -7.68 -0.12 18.82
N VAL A 88 -6.45 -0.12 19.38
CA VAL A 88 -5.35 0.68 18.84
C VAL A 88 -5.04 0.20 17.43
N PRO A 89 -5.23 1.02 16.38
CA PRO A 89 -5.00 0.58 15.02
C PRO A 89 -3.55 0.12 14.88
N SER A 90 -3.33 -1.14 14.49
CA SER A 90 -2.01 -1.60 14.07
C SER A 90 -1.87 -1.42 12.56
N ALA A 91 -0.77 -0.80 12.13
CA ALA A 91 -0.48 -0.69 10.70
C ALA A 91 -0.07 -2.06 10.16
N ALA A 92 -1.05 -2.83 9.67
CA ALA A 92 -0.76 -4.08 8.98
C ALA A 92 0.11 -3.80 7.74
N LEU A 93 1.11 -4.65 7.51
CA LEU A 93 1.86 -4.62 6.26
C LEU A 93 0.91 -4.99 5.10
N ALA A 94 1.01 -4.24 4.00
CA ALA A 94 0.27 -4.57 2.79
C ALA A 94 0.79 -5.88 2.18
N THR A 95 -0.14 -6.69 1.67
CA THR A 95 0.15 -7.82 0.78
C THR A 95 -0.52 -7.59 -0.57
N ALA A 96 -0.24 -8.46 -1.55
CA ALA A 96 -0.90 -8.40 -2.85
C ALA A 96 -2.43 -8.56 -2.79
N SER A 97 -2.97 -9.16 -1.71
CA SER A 97 -4.40 -9.43 -1.55
C SER A 97 -5.06 -8.70 -0.37
N THR A 98 -4.27 -8.10 0.51
CA THR A 98 -4.74 -7.41 1.71
C THR A 98 -4.12 -6.01 1.78
N PRO A 99 -4.90 -4.94 1.59
CA PRO A 99 -4.41 -3.58 1.77
C PRO A 99 -3.91 -3.35 3.21
N GLY A 100 -2.74 -2.72 3.35
CA GLY A 100 -2.30 -2.11 4.60
C GLY A 100 -2.77 -0.65 4.66
N THR A 101 -2.00 0.23 5.29
CA THR A 101 -2.21 1.69 5.19
C THR A 101 -2.03 2.22 3.76
N VAL A 102 -1.29 1.49 2.93
CA VAL A 102 -1.10 1.72 1.49
C VAL A 102 -1.51 0.45 0.74
N GLN A 103 -2.23 0.60 -0.37
CA GLN A 103 -2.58 -0.52 -1.24
C GLN A 103 -1.53 -0.64 -2.36
N LEU A 104 -0.91 -1.82 -2.49
CA LEU A 104 -0.03 -2.17 -3.61
C LEU A 104 -0.88 -2.67 -4.80
N ALA A 105 -1.71 -1.80 -5.36
CA ALA A 105 -2.54 -2.14 -6.53
C ALA A 105 -1.89 -1.68 -7.84
N GLY A 106 -2.31 -2.30 -8.95
CA GLY A 106 -1.82 -2.00 -10.29
C GLY A 106 -0.50 -2.72 -10.58
N ASP A 107 0.53 -1.95 -10.91
CA ASP A 107 1.82 -2.49 -11.37
C ASP A 107 2.69 -3.08 -10.24
N LEU A 108 2.34 -2.85 -8.98
CA LEU A 108 3.12 -3.28 -7.82
C LEU A 108 2.51 -4.53 -7.17
N GLY A 109 3.35 -5.49 -6.79
CA GLY A 109 3.00 -6.71 -6.06
C GLY A 109 4.06 -7.06 -4.99
N GLY A 110 4.00 -8.29 -4.46
CA GLY A 110 4.95 -8.76 -3.43
C GLY A 110 4.57 -8.34 -2.01
N THR A 111 5.58 -8.22 -1.13
CA THR A 111 5.41 -7.78 0.26
C THR A 111 6.10 -6.43 0.49
N ALA A 112 5.80 -5.78 1.62
CA ALA A 112 6.46 -4.53 2.01
C ALA A 112 8.00 -4.63 2.09
N THR A 113 8.56 -5.81 2.40
CA THR A 113 10.01 -6.03 2.48
C THR A 113 10.64 -6.53 1.19
N ALA A 114 9.84 -6.97 0.23
CA ALA A 114 10.29 -7.48 -1.07
C ALA A 114 9.23 -7.14 -2.15
N PRO A 115 9.19 -5.88 -2.62
CA PRO A 115 8.23 -5.46 -3.64
C PRO A 115 8.59 -6.08 -5.00
N THR A 116 7.57 -6.38 -5.79
CA THR A 116 7.74 -6.86 -7.17
C THR A 116 6.90 -6.04 -8.14
N VAL A 117 7.24 -6.12 -9.42
CA VAL A 117 6.41 -5.66 -10.54
C VAL A 117 6.08 -6.89 -11.37
N PRO A 118 4.98 -7.62 -11.08
CA PRO A 118 4.68 -8.89 -11.75
C PRO A 118 4.65 -8.80 -13.28
N GLY A 119 4.22 -7.65 -13.81
CA GLY A 119 4.22 -7.36 -15.25
C GLY A 119 5.62 -7.26 -15.89
N LEU A 120 6.69 -7.33 -15.11
CA LEU A 120 8.08 -7.39 -15.57
C LEU A 120 8.67 -8.80 -15.54
N ALA A 121 8.01 -9.77 -14.87
CA ALA A 121 8.58 -11.10 -14.62
C ALA A 121 8.86 -11.91 -15.90
N THR A 122 8.14 -11.62 -16.99
CA THR A 122 8.31 -12.28 -18.29
C THR A 122 9.03 -11.41 -19.32
N LYS A 123 9.44 -10.20 -18.93
CA LYS A 123 10.19 -9.31 -19.81
C LYS A 123 11.67 -9.61 -19.68
N ALA A 124 12.38 -9.43 -20.77
CA ALA A 124 13.82 -9.65 -20.80
C ALA A 124 14.52 -8.54 -19.99
N ASP A 125 15.53 -8.92 -19.21
CA ASP A 125 16.30 -7.96 -18.43
C ASP A 125 17.05 -7.00 -19.36
N LEU A 126 17.01 -5.71 -19.04
CA LEU A 126 17.83 -4.71 -19.70
C LEU A 126 19.26 -4.76 -19.15
N ASN A 127 20.23 -4.35 -19.96
CA ASN A 127 21.58 -4.10 -19.46
C ASN A 127 21.62 -2.86 -18.55
N GLY A 128 22.77 -2.60 -17.92
CA GLY A 128 22.95 -1.44 -17.02
C GLY A 128 22.77 -0.06 -17.68
N SER A 129 22.57 0.00 -19.00
CA SER A 129 22.27 1.22 -19.76
C SER A 129 20.82 1.30 -20.25
N GLY A 130 19.96 0.33 -19.90
CA GLY A 130 18.55 0.32 -20.29
C GLY A 130 18.28 -0.21 -21.71
N TYR A 131 19.24 -0.87 -22.34
CA TYR A 131 19.07 -1.51 -23.64
C TYR A 131 18.91 -3.03 -23.50
N VAL A 132 18.24 -3.66 -24.47
CA VAL A 132 18.18 -5.12 -24.59
C VAL A 132 19.61 -5.66 -24.81
N PRO A 133 20.12 -6.55 -23.94
CA PRO A 133 21.40 -7.22 -24.14
C PRO A 133 21.51 -7.89 -25.51
N LEU A 134 22.71 -7.82 -26.11
CA LEU A 134 22.98 -8.38 -27.44
C LEU A 134 22.62 -9.87 -27.55
N ALA A 135 22.85 -10.62 -26.47
CA ALA A 135 22.51 -12.05 -26.37
C ALA A 135 20.99 -12.34 -26.42
N GLN A 136 20.14 -11.34 -26.16
CA GLN A 136 18.68 -11.45 -26.25
C GLN A 136 18.15 -11.06 -27.64
N LEU A 137 18.98 -10.45 -28.51
CA LEU A 137 18.60 -10.07 -29.87
C LEU A 137 18.81 -11.19 -30.90
N GLY A 138 19.27 -12.36 -30.47
CA GLY A 138 19.58 -13.50 -31.33
C GLY A 138 20.99 -14.06 -31.09
N SER A 139 21.30 -15.16 -31.76
CA SER A 139 22.66 -15.76 -31.75
C SER A 139 23.57 -15.07 -32.77
N GLY A 140 24.89 -15.08 -32.57
CA GLY A 140 25.85 -14.39 -33.45
C GLY A 140 26.27 -13.00 -32.97
N THR A 141 26.96 -12.24 -33.82
CA THR A 141 27.48 -10.90 -33.48
C THR A 141 26.82 -9.84 -34.35
N PRO A 142 25.96 -8.98 -33.78
CA PRO A 142 25.47 -7.78 -34.45
C PRO A 142 26.63 -6.84 -34.80
N SER A 143 26.72 -6.45 -36.07
CA SER A 143 27.68 -5.49 -36.59
C SER A 143 27.07 -4.73 -37.77
N ALA A 144 27.83 -3.82 -38.38
CA ALA A 144 27.40 -3.16 -39.61
C ALA A 144 27.23 -4.14 -40.81
N ASP A 145 27.80 -5.35 -40.71
CA ASP A 145 27.86 -6.34 -41.79
C ASP A 145 26.91 -7.53 -41.57
N THR A 146 26.24 -7.60 -40.41
CA THR A 146 25.33 -8.71 -40.08
C THR A 146 23.89 -8.23 -39.93
N PHE A 147 22.95 -9.08 -40.34
CA PHE A 147 21.51 -8.85 -40.27
C PHE A 147 20.87 -9.99 -39.47
N LEU A 148 19.81 -9.67 -38.71
CA LEU A 148 19.02 -10.67 -38.03
C LEU A 148 18.14 -11.42 -39.04
N SER A 149 18.40 -12.71 -39.22
CA SER A 149 17.56 -13.60 -40.02
C SER A 149 16.34 -14.10 -39.23
N GLY A 150 15.33 -14.60 -39.94
CA GLY A 150 14.07 -15.08 -39.35
C GLY A 150 14.19 -16.30 -38.42
N ASP A 151 15.39 -16.88 -38.29
CA ASP A 151 15.76 -17.93 -37.33
C ASP A 151 16.40 -17.39 -36.04
N ASN A 152 16.34 -16.06 -35.82
CA ASN A 152 16.97 -15.37 -34.69
C ASN A 152 18.50 -15.48 -34.68
N SER A 153 19.15 -15.59 -35.84
CA SER A 153 20.60 -15.56 -35.99
C SER A 153 21.07 -14.28 -36.68
N TRP A 154 22.16 -13.68 -36.21
CA TRP A 154 22.84 -12.60 -36.89
C TRP A 154 23.79 -13.20 -37.93
N THR A 155 23.41 -13.10 -39.20
CA THR A 155 24.14 -13.65 -40.33
C THR A 155 24.74 -12.53 -41.18
N LEU A 156 25.87 -12.79 -41.83
CA LEU A 156 26.46 -11.81 -42.77
C LEU A 156 25.42 -11.47 -43.84
N SER A 157 25.41 -10.21 -44.27
CA SER A 157 24.64 -9.79 -45.43
C SER A 157 24.87 -10.81 -46.55
N PRO A 158 23.82 -11.41 -47.15
CA PRO A 158 24.00 -12.19 -48.35
C PRO A 158 24.54 -11.22 -49.40
N VAL A 159 25.85 -11.23 -49.61
CA VAL A 159 26.51 -10.47 -50.67
C VAL A 159 26.09 -11.15 -51.97
N ALA A 160 24.86 -10.91 -52.41
CA ALA A 160 24.53 -10.98 -53.81
C ALA A 160 25.31 -9.83 -54.44
N THR A 161 26.54 -10.12 -54.88
CA THR A 161 27.22 -9.24 -55.81
C THR A 161 26.29 -9.18 -57.02
N VAL A 162 25.60 -8.05 -57.19
CA VAL A 162 24.89 -7.74 -58.44
C VAL A 162 25.99 -7.58 -59.49
N ALA A 163 26.36 -8.69 -60.13
CA ALA A 163 27.31 -8.67 -61.22
C ALA A 163 26.56 -8.20 -62.47
N VAL A 164 26.88 -7.00 -62.96
CA VAL A 164 26.42 -6.54 -64.27
C VAL A 164 27.27 -7.27 -65.32
N ALA A 165 26.79 -8.40 -65.82
CA ALA A 165 27.40 -9.05 -66.97
C ALA A 165 26.96 -8.30 -68.24
N THR A 166 27.92 -7.73 -68.97
CA THR A 166 27.66 -7.18 -70.32
C THR A 166 28.08 -8.23 -71.35
N GLY A 167 27.10 -8.95 -71.89
CA GLY A 167 27.26 -9.89 -73.00
C GLY A 167 27.20 -11.37 -72.63
N SER A 168 26.39 -12.12 -73.39
CA SER A 168 26.29 -13.59 -73.50
C SER A 168 26.58 -14.36 -72.19
N GLU A 169 25.59 -14.43 -71.29
CA GLU A 169 25.76 -15.01 -69.95
C GLU A 169 26.16 -16.49 -69.93
N ALA A 170 27.28 -16.79 -69.25
CA ALA A 170 27.40 -18.02 -68.49
C ALA A 170 26.88 -17.75 -67.07
N ARG A 171 25.92 -18.54 -66.59
CA ARG A 171 25.34 -18.45 -65.24
C ARG A 171 25.98 -19.46 -64.29
N PRO A 172 27.08 -19.16 -63.58
CA PRO A 172 27.53 -20.07 -62.56
C PRO A 172 26.73 -19.95 -61.24
N ASN A 173 26.26 -18.76 -60.80
CA ASN A 173 25.67 -18.59 -59.46
C ASN A 173 24.67 -17.40 -59.26
N ALA A 174 24.01 -16.88 -60.29
CA ALA A 174 23.09 -15.73 -60.11
C ALA A 174 21.71 -16.16 -59.56
N GLN A 175 21.17 -15.44 -58.56
CA GLN A 175 19.80 -15.68 -58.04
C GLN A 175 18.69 -15.05 -58.89
N MET A 176 18.99 -13.95 -59.58
CA MET A 176 18.13 -13.25 -60.53
C MET A 176 19.04 -12.58 -61.58
N VAL A 177 18.63 -12.55 -62.85
CA VAL A 177 19.28 -11.74 -63.89
C VAL A 177 18.31 -10.69 -64.41
N PHE A 178 18.83 -9.49 -64.61
CA PHE A 178 18.12 -8.37 -65.19
C PHE A 178 18.66 -8.13 -66.59
N TRP A 179 17.90 -8.52 -67.62
CA TRP A 179 18.22 -8.16 -69.00
C TRP A 179 17.70 -6.76 -69.30
N ILE A 180 18.58 -5.90 -69.81
CA ILE A 180 18.25 -4.54 -70.23
C ILE A 180 18.59 -4.42 -71.71
N GLY A 181 17.58 -4.11 -72.55
CA GLY A 181 17.73 -3.93 -73.99
C GLY A 181 17.30 -5.12 -74.84
N GLY A 182 17.32 -4.91 -76.16
CA GLY A 182 16.82 -5.85 -77.16
C GLY A 182 15.33 -5.71 -77.46
N THR A 183 14.91 -6.22 -78.63
CA THR A 183 13.51 -6.20 -79.10
C THR A 183 12.82 -7.57 -79.01
N ILE A 184 13.52 -8.58 -78.50
CA ILE A 184 13.05 -9.97 -78.39
C ILE A 184 13.38 -10.47 -76.99
N GLU A 185 12.42 -11.14 -76.36
CA GLU A 185 12.56 -11.71 -75.02
C GLU A 185 13.70 -12.76 -74.98
N PRO A 186 14.60 -12.71 -73.98
CA PRO A 186 15.65 -13.70 -73.83
C PRO A 186 15.06 -15.11 -73.69
N THR A 187 15.60 -16.07 -74.45
CA THR A 187 15.07 -17.44 -74.46
C THR A 187 15.44 -18.27 -73.23
N ASN A 188 16.25 -17.74 -72.32
CA ASN A 188 16.80 -18.40 -71.14
C ASN A 188 16.39 -17.72 -69.82
N MET A 189 15.22 -17.09 -69.77
CA MET A 189 14.67 -16.53 -68.52
C MET A 189 14.16 -17.65 -67.59
N ASP A 190 14.64 -17.64 -66.36
CA ASP A 190 14.15 -18.43 -65.23
C ASP A 190 13.13 -17.62 -64.41
N ASN A 191 12.35 -18.31 -63.57
CA ASN A 191 11.32 -17.68 -62.75
C ASN A 191 11.94 -16.70 -61.73
N GLY A 192 11.60 -15.42 -61.85
CA GLY A 192 12.20 -14.33 -61.06
C GLY A 192 13.19 -13.46 -61.83
N ASP A 193 13.58 -13.84 -63.06
CA ASP A 193 14.30 -12.94 -63.95
C ASP A 193 13.42 -11.79 -64.42
N VAL A 194 14.05 -10.65 -64.74
CA VAL A 194 13.37 -9.47 -65.26
C VAL A 194 13.99 -9.09 -66.60
N TRP A 195 13.14 -8.89 -67.59
CA TRP A 195 13.55 -8.31 -68.87
C TRP A 195 12.90 -6.94 -69.05
N MET A 196 13.73 -5.94 -69.33
CA MET A 196 13.31 -4.60 -69.70
C MET A 196 13.64 -4.38 -71.17
N MET A 197 12.60 -4.33 -72.01
CA MET A 197 12.72 -4.00 -73.43
C MET A 197 13.14 -2.54 -73.61
N GLU A 198 14.07 -2.28 -74.53
CA GLU A 198 14.35 -0.91 -74.98
C GLU A 198 13.27 -0.49 -75.99
N ALA A 199 12.67 0.69 -75.75
CA ALA A 199 11.61 1.25 -76.59
C ALA A 199 12.14 1.78 -77.93
#